data_AF-A0A372IDN4-F1
#
_entry.id   AF-A0A372IDN4-F1
#
_cell.length_a   1.000
_cell.length_b   1.000
_cell.length_c   1.000
_cell.angle_alpha   90.00
_cell.angle_beta   90.00
_cell.angle_gamma   90.00
#
_symmetry.space_group_name_H-M   'P 1'
#
loop_
_entity.id
_entity.type
_entity.pdbx_description
1 polymer ?
#
loop_
_entity_poly.entity_id
_entity_poly.type
_entity_poly.pdbx_seq_one_letter_code
_entity_poly.pdbx_strand_id
1 'polypeptide(L)'
;MLDARLLPIQNRLMDPPALLLSRAGISADQITLTGFVLGALALPALWMGATGVALVLILANRLADGLDGALARRQGPTDRGAFLDIALDFLFYALVPLGFALMDPAQNALPAAILLTSFVGTGSSFLAFSVIAEKQGLRAEDYPTKGIAYLGGLTEGFETIVFFCAICLWPGAFPVLAAIFAGAAFVTTLSRWVMGWCLFRPQG
;
A
#
# COMPACT_ATOMS: atom_id res chain seq x y z
N MET A 1 2.30 -12.12 -0.61
CA MET A 1 2.32 -13.59 -0.34
C MET A 1 1.89 -13.94 1.10
N LEU A 2 2.29 -13.14 2.09
CA LEU A 2 1.77 -13.28 3.46
C LEU A 2 0.45 -12.52 3.64
N ASP A 3 0.27 -11.43 2.90
CA ASP A 3 -0.91 -10.56 2.94
C ASP A 3 -2.22 -11.36 2.73
N ALA A 4 -2.27 -12.18 1.67
CA ALA A 4 -3.41 -13.07 1.37
C ALA A 4 -3.81 -14.01 2.52
N ARG A 5 -2.85 -14.40 3.37
CA ARG A 5 -3.10 -15.28 4.53
C ARG A 5 -3.51 -14.50 5.79
N LEU A 6 -3.11 -13.23 5.87
CA LEU A 6 -3.38 -12.35 7.02
C LEU A 6 -4.70 -11.59 6.88
N LEU A 7 -5.15 -11.34 5.65
CA LEU A 7 -6.43 -10.70 5.32
C LEU A 7 -7.63 -11.25 6.12
N PRO A 8 -7.86 -12.58 6.25
CA PRO A 8 -8.99 -13.09 7.03
C PRO A 8 -8.89 -12.77 8.54
N ILE A 9 -7.66 -12.75 9.07
CA ILE A 9 -7.39 -12.45 10.48
C ILE A 9 -7.58 -10.95 10.73
N GLN A 10 -7.01 -10.11 9.87
CA GLN A 10 -7.18 -8.67 9.91
C GLN A 10 -8.67 -8.31 9.89
N ASN A 11 -9.44 -8.87 8.95
CA ASN A 11 -10.88 -8.62 8.85
C ASN A 11 -11.60 -8.99 10.15
N ARG A 12 -11.30 -10.16 10.72
CA ARG A 12 -11.92 -10.61 11.98
C ARG A 12 -11.58 -9.70 13.18
N LEU A 13 -10.37 -9.13 13.20
CA LEU A 13 -9.95 -8.20 14.26
C LEU A 13 -10.53 -6.80 14.08
N MET A 14 -10.74 -6.35 12.84
CA MET A 14 -11.28 -5.03 12.51
C MET A 14 -12.81 -4.96 12.54
N ASP A 15 -13.50 -6.11 12.47
CA ASP A 15 -14.97 -6.17 12.46
C ASP A 15 -15.64 -5.57 13.72
N PRO A 16 -15.20 -5.87 14.96
CA PRO A 16 -15.79 -5.26 16.16
C PRO A 16 -15.66 -3.74 16.25
N PRO A 17 -14.48 -3.12 16.07
CA PRO A 17 -14.36 -1.66 16.08
C PRO A 17 -15.12 -1.02 14.89
N ALA A 18 -15.11 -1.64 13.71
CA ALA A 18 -15.89 -1.15 12.57
C ALA A 18 -17.40 -1.15 12.86
N LEU A 19 -17.93 -2.14 13.61
CA LEU A 19 -19.33 -2.13 14.04
C LEU A 19 -19.65 -0.96 14.96
N LEU A 20 -18.76 -0.64 15.92
CA LEU A 20 -18.95 0.49 16.82
C LEU A 20 -18.94 1.83 16.07
N LEU A 21 -17.97 2.01 15.16
CA LEU A 21 -17.87 3.20 14.32
C LEU A 21 -19.09 3.36 13.40
N SER A 22 -19.55 2.25 12.80
CA SER A 22 -20.76 2.25 11.98
C SER A 22 -22.01 2.65 12.77
N ARG A 23 -22.14 2.22 14.03
CA ARG A 23 -23.25 2.62 14.92
C ARG A 23 -23.15 4.09 15.33
N ALA A 24 -21.94 4.64 15.40
CA ALA A 24 -21.69 6.05 15.67
C ALA A 24 -21.94 6.97 14.45
N GLY A 25 -22.31 6.41 13.29
CA GLY A 25 -22.59 7.19 12.08
C GLY A 25 -21.34 7.70 11.36
N ILE A 26 -20.16 7.18 11.69
CA ILE A 26 -18.90 7.52 11.02
C ILE A 26 -18.85 6.79 9.67
N SER A 27 -18.45 7.50 8.61
CA SER A 27 -18.30 6.92 7.27
C SER A 27 -16.90 6.35 7.03
N ALA A 28 -16.78 5.40 6.08
CA ALA A 28 -15.48 4.89 5.64
C ALA A 28 -14.56 6.03 5.18
N ASP A 29 -15.05 6.92 4.31
CA ASP A 29 -14.28 8.06 3.80
C ASP A 29 -13.72 8.98 4.89
N GLN A 30 -14.44 9.15 6.02
CA GLN A 30 -13.95 9.92 7.15
C GLN A 30 -12.73 9.25 7.81
N ILE A 31 -12.77 7.92 7.96
CA ILE A 31 -11.65 7.15 8.49
C ILE A 31 -10.46 7.21 7.51
N THR A 32 -10.70 7.06 6.21
CA THR A 32 -9.65 7.16 5.17
C THR A 32 -8.95 8.52 5.20
N LEU A 33 -9.72 9.63 5.22
CA LEU A 33 -9.14 10.99 5.27
C LEU A 33 -8.39 11.27 6.56
N THR A 34 -8.96 10.90 7.72
CA THR A 34 -8.31 11.13 9.01
C THR A 34 -7.06 10.27 9.17
N GLY A 35 -7.13 9.00 8.76
CA GLY A 35 -6.00 8.09 8.66
C GLY A 35 -4.89 8.65 7.79
N PHE A 36 -5.22 9.15 6.60
CA PHE A 36 -4.24 9.78 5.70
C PHE A 36 -3.59 11.02 6.31
N VAL A 37 -4.36 11.93 6.93
CA VAL A 37 -3.80 13.12 7.60
C VAL A 37 -2.80 12.70 8.69
N LEU A 38 -3.12 11.70 9.51
CA LEU A 38 -2.20 11.16 10.50
C LEU A 38 -0.94 10.56 9.85
N GLY A 39 -1.11 9.80 8.76
CA GLY A 39 -0.01 9.22 8.01
C GLY A 39 0.90 10.27 7.38
N ALA A 40 0.34 11.35 6.84
CA ALA A 40 1.07 12.45 6.23
C ALA A 40 1.97 13.19 7.24
N LEU A 41 1.59 13.22 8.53
CA LEU A 41 2.43 13.74 9.61
C LEU A 41 3.69 12.91 9.87
N ALA A 42 3.77 11.68 9.33
CA ALA A 42 5.01 10.91 9.40
C ALA A 42 6.15 11.59 8.60
N LEU A 43 5.84 12.30 7.51
CA LEU A 43 6.83 13.02 6.70
C LEU A 43 7.59 14.08 7.53
N PRO A 44 6.94 15.08 8.16
CA PRO A 44 7.65 16.05 8.98
C PRO A 44 8.31 15.41 10.22
N ALA A 45 7.71 14.36 10.80
CA ALA A 45 8.34 13.63 11.90
C ALA A 45 9.66 12.97 11.48
N LEU A 46 9.70 12.32 10.32
CA LEU A 46 10.91 11.74 9.74
C LEU A 46 11.92 12.83 9.38
N TRP A 47 11.48 13.92 8.75
CA TRP A 47 12.36 15.05 8.43
C TRP A 47 13.07 15.60 9.67
N MET A 48 12.39 15.68 10.81
CA MET A 48 12.96 16.11 12.09
C MET A 48 13.78 15.01 12.80
N GLY A 49 13.93 13.82 12.21
CA GLY A 49 14.65 12.69 12.80
C GLY A 49 13.87 11.95 13.91
N ALA A 50 12.59 12.27 14.13
CA ALA A 50 11.75 11.67 15.15
C ALA A 50 11.15 10.33 14.67
N THR A 51 11.99 9.35 14.38
CA THR A 51 11.60 8.08 13.75
C THR A 51 10.61 7.26 14.59
N GLY A 52 10.69 7.33 15.92
CA GLY A 52 9.72 6.68 16.81
C GLY A 52 8.31 7.28 16.71
N VAL A 53 8.21 8.60 16.58
CA VAL A 53 6.91 9.29 16.37
C VAL A 53 6.37 8.95 14.98
N ALA A 54 7.23 8.99 13.97
CA ALA A 54 6.86 8.57 12.61
C ALA A 54 6.33 7.13 12.58
N LEU A 55 6.96 6.20 13.30
CA LEU A 55 6.50 4.82 13.39
C LEU A 55 5.08 4.71 13.97
N VAL A 56 4.78 5.43 15.05
CA VAL A 56 3.44 5.44 15.64
C VAL A 56 2.42 6.00 14.65
N LEU A 57 2.74 7.08 13.94
CA LEU A 57 1.87 7.68 12.94
C LEU A 57 1.62 6.75 11.74
N ILE A 58 2.67 6.06 11.26
CA ILE A 58 2.57 5.04 10.21
C ILE A 58 1.63 3.90 10.64
N LEU A 59 1.82 3.36 11.85
CA LEU A 59 0.98 2.28 12.36
C LEU A 59 -0.47 2.72 12.58
N ALA A 60 -0.69 3.96 13.05
CA ALA A 60 -2.02 4.53 13.20
C ALA A 60 -2.73 4.68 11.84
N ASN A 61 -2.01 5.14 10.81
CA ASN A 61 -2.52 5.22 9.45
C ASN A 61 -2.89 3.83 8.89
N ARG A 62 -2.04 2.82 9.07
CA ARG A 62 -2.33 1.44 8.63
C ARG A 62 -3.48 0.78 9.40
N LEU A 63 -3.69 1.16 10.65
CA LEU A 63 -4.86 0.74 11.40
C LEU A 63 -6.14 1.40 10.85
N ALA A 64 -6.09 2.69 10.50
CA ALA A 64 -7.22 3.38 9.90
C ALA A 64 -7.62 2.77 8.55
N ASP A 65 -6.65 2.45 7.71
CA ASP A 65 -6.80 1.72 6.44
C ASP A 65 -7.44 0.32 6.63
N GLY A 66 -7.03 -0.43 7.66
CA GLY A 66 -7.73 -1.68 8.01
C GLY A 66 -9.19 -1.48 8.44
N LEU A 67 -9.49 -0.35 9.10
CA LEU A 67 -10.82 -0.03 9.62
C LEU A 67 -11.76 0.52 8.55
N ASP A 68 -11.29 1.36 7.62
CA ASP A 68 -12.13 1.92 6.57
C ASP A 68 -12.60 0.83 5.60
N GLY A 69 -11.75 -0.14 5.24
CA GLY A 69 -12.12 -1.26 4.41
C GLY A 69 -13.15 -2.17 5.09
N ALA A 70 -13.00 -2.38 6.41
CA ALA A 70 -14.00 -3.11 7.20
C ALA A 70 -15.33 -2.34 7.27
N LEU A 71 -15.28 -1.02 7.39
CA LEU A 71 -16.46 -0.16 7.44
C LEU A 71 -17.18 -0.09 6.09
N ALA A 72 -16.43 0.05 4.99
CA ALA A 72 -16.93 0.08 3.62
C ALA A 72 -17.67 -1.22 3.25
N ARG A 73 -17.12 -2.39 3.63
CA ARG A 73 -17.81 -3.68 3.42
C ARG A 73 -19.15 -3.77 4.16
N ARG A 74 -19.31 -3.08 5.28
CA ARG A 74 -20.55 -3.05 6.06
C ARG A 74 -21.56 -2.03 5.55
N GLN A 75 -21.09 -0.85 5.16
CA GLN A 75 -21.93 0.27 4.70
C GLN A 75 -22.32 0.16 3.22
N GLY A 76 -21.59 -0.66 2.46
CA GLY A 76 -21.69 -0.75 1.01
C GLY A 76 -20.49 -0.04 0.37
N PRO A 77 -19.62 -0.74 -0.38
CA PRO A 77 -18.49 -0.12 -1.04
C PRO A 77 -18.98 0.89 -2.10
N THR A 78 -18.21 1.96 -2.30
CA THR A 78 -18.52 3.00 -3.29
C THR A 78 -17.29 3.29 -4.15
N ASP A 79 -17.51 3.68 -5.41
CA ASP A 79 -16.43 4.02 -6.34
C ASP A 79 -15.57 5.19 -5.82
N ARG A 80 -16.21 6.17 -5.16
CA ARG A 80 -15.51 7.29 -4.51
C ARG A 80 -14.58 6.80 -3.40
N GLY A 81 -15.06 5.90 -2.55
CA GLY A 81 -14.27 5.33 -1.46
C GLY A 81 -13.08 4.55 -2.00
N ALA A 82 -13.30 3.68 -2.99
CA ALA A 82 -12.23 2.92 -3.63
C ALA A 82 -11.18 3.81 -4.31
N PHE A 83 -11.61 4.89 -4.99
CA PHE A 83 -10.69 5.88 -5.55
C PHE A 83 -9.83 6.55 -4.47
N LEU A 84 -10.46 6.98 -3.37
CA LEU A 84 -9.78 7.69 -2.29
C LEU A 84 -8.76 6.79 -1.58
N ASP A 85 -9.18 5.58 -1.24
CA ASP A 85 -8.36 4.52 -0.63
C ASP A 85 -7.06 4.32 -1.43
N ILE A 86 -7.20 3.94 -2.70
CA ILE A 86 -6.07 3.73 -3.62
C ILE A 86 -5.18 4.98 -3.72
N ALA A 87 -5.77 6.16 -3.98
CA ALA A 87 -4.99 7.37 -4.22
C ALA A 87 -4.18 7.82 -2.99
N LEU A 88 -4.80 7.76 -1.80
CA LEU A 88 -4.15 8.18 -0.56
C LEU A 88 -3.11 7.17 -0.09
N ASP A 89 -3.32 5.87 -0.34
CA ASP A 89 -2.35 4.84 0.00
C ASP A 89 -1.05 4.95 -0.79
N PHE A 90 -1.15 5.12 -2.12
CA PHE A 90 0.04 5.33 -2.94
C PHE A 90 0.81 6.59 -2.54
N LEU A 91 0.10 7.66 -2.23
CA LEU A 91 0.74 8.90 -1.76
C LEU A 91 1.41 8.67 -0.41
N PHE A 92 0.72 8.06 0.55
CA PHE A 92 1.28 7.74 1.87
C PHE A 92 2.55 6.87 1.78
N TYR A 93 2.52 5.82 0.95
CA TYR A 93 3.70 4.97 0.73
C TYR A 93 4.88 5.77 0.17
N ALA A 94 4.65 6.76 -0.68
CA ALA A 94 5.70 7.63 -1.18
C ALA A 94 6.22 8.65 -0.14
N LEU A 95 5.36 9.11 0.78
CA LEU A 95 5.75 10.08 1.81
C LEU A 95 6.80 9.51 2.78
N VAL A 96 6.76 8.22 3.09
CA VAL A 96 7.71 7.60 4.04
C VAL A 96 9.15 7.63 3.51
N PRO A 97 9.50 7.08 2.33
CA PRO A 97 10.84 7.22 1.75
C PRO A 97 11.29 8.67 1.57
N LEU A 98 10.37 9.56 1.18
CA LEU A 98 10.65 10.98 1.06
C LEU A 98 11.08 11.58 2.42
N GLY A 99 10.42 11.18 3.52
CA GLY A 99 10.79 11.60 4.86
C GLY A 99 12.21 11.19 5.23
N PHE A 100 12.61 9.95 4.91
CA PHE A 100 13.99 9.49 5.12
C PHE A 100 15.00 10.23 4.24
N ALA A 101 14.64 10.56 2.99
CA ALA A 101 15.47 11.38 2.11
C ALA A 101 15.71 12.77 2.70
N LEU A 102 14.69 13.39 3.30
CA LEU A 102 14.79 14.70 3.93
C LEU A 102 15.54 14.66 5.26
N MET A 103 15.45 13.55 6.00
CA MET A 103 16.13 13.35 7.28
C MET A 103 17.66 13.35 7.16
N ASP A 104 18.20 12.66 6.15
CA ASP A 104 19.64 12.65 5.84
C ASP A 104 19.86 12.58 4.32
N PRO A 105 19.82 13.72 3.61
CA PRO A 105 19.91 13.74 2.15
C PRO A 105 21.22 13.14 1.61
N ALA A 106 22.33 13.24 2.35
CA ALA A 106 23.63 12.77 1.88
C ALA A 106 23.66 11.24 1.76
N GLN A 107 23.03 10.53 2.70
CA GLN A 107 23.00 9.07 2.72
C GLN A 107 21.73 8.48 2.11
N ASN A 108 20.59 9.14 2.27
CA ASN A 108 19.28 8.54 1.99
C ASN A 108 18.65 8.98 0.67
N ALA A 109 19.04 10.12 0.08
CA ALA A 109 18.33 10.65 -1.08
C ALA A 109 18.32 9.70 -2.28
N LEU A 110 19.46 9.10 -2.63
CA LEU A 110 19.55 8.15 -3.74
C LEU A 110 18.79 6.84 -3.47
N PRO A 111 18.99 6.14 -2.32
CA PRO A 111 18.19 4.96 -1.99
C PRO A 111 16.68 5.24 -1.96
N ALA A 112 16.27 6.39 -1.42
CA ALA A 112 14.87 6.81 -1.41
C ALA A 112 14.33 7.03 -2.83
N ALA A 113 15.08 7.68 -3.72
CA ALA A 113 14.69 7.88 -5.11
C ALA A 113 14.53 6.54 -5.87
N ILE A 114 15.43 5.58 -5.63
CA ILE A 114 15.34 4.22 -6.20
C ILE A 114 14.09 3.51 -5.68
N LEU A 115 13.83 3.60 -4.37
CA LEU A 115 12.66 3.01 -3.74
C LEU A 115 11.35 3.64 -4.26
N LEU A 116 11.28 4.97 -4.36
CA LEU A 116 10.15 5.68 -4.96
C LEU A 116 9.90 5.26 -6.41
N THR A 117 10.97 5.10 -7.20
CA THR A 117 10.88 4.60 -8.58
C THR A 117 10.27 3.20 -8.62
N SER A 118 10.65 2.33 -7.67
CA SER A 118 10.07 0.98 -7.56
C SER A 118 8.59 1.00 -7.15
N PHE A 119 8.16 1.97 -6.33
CA PHE A 119 6.75 2.17 -5.96
C PHE A 119 5.93 2.66 -7.16
N VAL A 120 6.47 3.56 -7.97
CA VAL A 120 5.85 3.97 -9.24
C VAL A 120 5.70 2.74 -10.16
N GLY A 121 6.72 1.90 -10.29
CA GLY A 121 6.65 0.68 -11.10
C GLY A 121 5.57 -0.30 -10.64
N THR A 122 5.54 -0.62 -9.35
CA THR A 122 4.56 -1.55 -8.77
C THR A 122 3.14 -0.99 -8.82
N GLY A 123 2.96 0.30 -8.54
CA GLY A 123 1.67 0.98 -8.57
C GLY A 123 1.09 1.16 -9.95
N SER A 124 1.89 1.67 -10.90
CA SER A 124 1.44 1.86 -12.28
C SER A 124 1.10 0.53 -12.96
N SER A 125 1.90 -0.51 -12.73
CA SER A 125 1.62 -1.84 -13.29
C SER A 125 0.34 -2.46 -12.72
N PHE A 126 0.07 -2.26 -11.43
CA PHE A 126 -1.18 -2.70 -10.80
C PHE A 126 -2.40 -1.97 -11.38
N LEU A 127 -2.36 -0.63 -11.36
CA LEU A 127 -3.49 0.19 -11.82
C LEU A 127 -3.77 -0.01 -13.31
N ALA A 128 -2.73 -0.01 -14.15
CA ALA A 128 -2.88 -0.23 -15.58
C ALA A 128 -3.47 -1.61 -15.88
N PHE A 129 -3.03 -2.65 -15.17
CA PHE A 129 -3.61 -3.98 -15.31
C PHE A 129 -5.08 -4.00 -14.90
N SER A 130 -5.43 -3.44 -13.74
CA SER A 130 -6.81 -3.41 -13.23
C SER A 130 -7.76 -2.71 -14.19
N VAL A 131 -7.37 -1.54 -14.72
CA VAL A 131 -8.21 -0.77 -15.66
C VAL A 131 -8.43 -1.53 -16.98
N ILE A 132 -7.39 -2.15 -17.53
CA ILE A 132 -7.52 -2.91 -18.79
C ILE A 132 -8.34 -4.18 -18.56
N ALA A 133 -8.12 -4.88 -17.45
CA ALA A 133 -8.86 -6.09 -17.11
C ALA A 133 -10.35 -5.82 -16.91
N GLU A 134 -10.69 -4.75 -16.18
CA GLU A 134 -12.07 -4.29 -16.01
C GLU A 134 -12.72 -3.94 -17.36
N LYS A 135 -12.00 -3.21 -18.22
CA LYS A 135 -12.49 -2.86 -19.57
C LYS A 135 -12.76 -4.09 -20.45
N GLN A 136 -11.98 -5.16 -20.30
CA GLN A 136 -12.18 -6.42 -21.01
C GLN A 136 -13.24 -7.33 -20.34
N GLY A 137 -13.83 -6.89 -19.22
CA GLY A 137 -14.82 -7.66 -18.47
C GLY A 137 -14.25 -8.91 -17.80
N LEU A 138 -12.93 -8.97 -17.61
CA LEU A 138 -12.26 -10.13 -17.01
C LEU A 138 -12.66 -10.25 -15.53
N ARG A 139 -13.30 -11.36 -15.16
CA ARG A 139 -13.67 -11.64 -13.76
C ARG A 139 -12.64 -12.56 -13.12
N ALA A 140 -12.51 -12.46 -11.79
CA ALA A 140 -11.62 -13.34 -11.03
C ALA A 140 -11.94 -14.84 -11.21
N GLU A 141 -13.21 -15.15 -11.54
CA GLU A 141 -13.74 -16.50 -11.81
C GLU A 141 -13.26 -17.10 -13.14
N ASP A 142 -12.86 -16.27 -14.11
CA ASP A 142 -12.34 -16.71 -15.41
C ASP A 142 -10.92 -17.31 -15.30
N TYR A 143 -10.36 -17.35 -14.08
CA TYR A 143 -9.00 -17.79 -13.80
C TYR A 143 -8.93 -18.73 -12.58
N PRO A 144 -9.29 -20.02 -12.73
CA PRO A 144 -9.38 -20.97 -11.62
C PRO A 144 -8.02 -21.37 -11.02
N THR A 145 -6.90 -21.07 -11.67
CA THR A 145 -5.57 -21.53 -11.23
C THR A 145 -4.56 -20.43 -10.89
N LYS A 146 -4.75 -19.18 -11.32
CA LYS A 146 -3.85 -18.03 -11.03
C LYS A 146 -4.58 -16.69 -11.26
N GLY A 147 -5.71 -16.49 -10.59
CA GLY A 147 -6.60 -15.35 -10.86
C GLY A 147 -5.99 -13.98 -10.62
N ILE A 148 -6.69 -12.96 -11.09
CA ILE A 148 -6.39 -11.53 -10.89
C ILE A 148 -6.27 -11.18 -9.38
N ALA A 149 -6.82 -12.03 -8.50
CA ALA A 149 -6.55 -12.10 -7.07
C ALA A 149 -5.10 -12.49 -6.68
N TYR A 150 -4.25 -12.76 -7.67
CA TYR A 150 -2.86 -13.23 -7.63
C TYR A 150 -1.96 -12.41 -8.57
N LEU A 151 -2.24 -11.11 -8.74
CA LEU A 151 -1.17 -10.12 -9.00
C LEU A 151 -0.26 -9.95 -7.76
N GLY A 152 -0.05 -11.04 -7.02
CA GLY A 152 0.73 -11.06 -5.81
C GLY A 152 2.17 -10.72 -6.14
N GLY A 153 2.70 -9.78 -5.39
CA GLY A 153 4.08 -9.34 -5.49
C GLY A 153 4.92 -9.95 -4.39
N LEU A 154 6.24 -9.87 -4.54
CA LEU A 154 7.14 -10.04 -3.40
C LEU A 154 6.95 -8.90 -2.37
N THR A 155 6.39 -7.78 -2.81
CA THR A 155 6.13 -6.58 -2.01
C THR A 155 4.64 -6.20 -2.10
N GLU A 156 3.82 -6.68 -1.14
CA GLU A 156 2.41 -6.31 -0.96
C GLU A 156 2.25 -5.38 0.27
N GLY A 157 1.02 -5.14 0.73
CA GLY A 157 0.71 -4.19 1.80
C GLY A 157 1.41 -4.57 3.10
N PHE A 158 1.23 -5.80 3.56
CA PHE A 158 1.88 -6.29 4.79
C PHE A 158 3.41 -6.20 4.73
N GLU A 159 4.04 -6.69 3.66
CA GLU A 159 5.50 -6.65 3.50
C GLU A 159 6.02 -5.21 3.50
N THR A 160 5.26 -4.26 2.94
CA THR A 160 5.57 -2.83 2.97
C THR A 160 5.51 -2.25 4.38
N ILE A 161 4.49 -2.63 5.18
CA ILE A 161 4.36 -2.19 6.57
C ILE A 161 5.52 -2.72 7.42
N VAL A 162 5.89 -4.00 7.27
CA VAL A 162 7.04 -4.58 7.96
C VAL A 162 8.32 -3.85 7.59
N PHE A 163 8.50 -3.52 6.32
CA PHE A 163 9.63 -2.72 5.85
C PHE A 163 9.65 -1.32 6.47
N PHE A 164 8.51 -0.62 6.52
CA PHE A 164 8.40 0.70 7.17
C PHE A 164 8.73 0.65 8.67
N CYS A 165 8.26 -0.38 9.37
CA CYS A 165 8.64 -0.62 10.76
C CYS A 165 10.16 -0.79 10.89
N ALA A 166 10.78 -1.61 10.04
CA ALA A 166 12.21 -1.87 10.08
C ALA A 166 13.05 -0.59 9.86
N ILE A 167 12.72 0.22 8.85
CA ILE A 167 13.48 1.46 8.59
C ILE A 167 13.28 2.51 9.69
N CYS A 168 12.14 2.54 10.38
CA CYS A 168 11.93 3.44 11.51
C CYS A 168 12.69 2.99 12.77
N LEU A 169 12.81 1.68 12.99
CA LEU A 169 13.56 1.11 14.12
C LEU A 169 15.08 1.18 13.90
N TRP A 170 15.53 1.05 12.66
CA TRP A 170 16.95 1.10 12.28
C TRP A 170 17.19 2.14 11.16
N PRO A 171 17.09 3.45 11.45
CA PRO A 171 17.23 4.48 10.43
C PRO A 171 18.59 4.50 9.74
N GLY A 172 19.67 4.12 10.44
CA GLY A 172 21.00 4.00 9.84
C GLY A 172 21.12 2.87 8.82
N ALA A 173 20.21 1.89 8.83
CA ALA A 173 20.15 0.81 7.85
C ALA A 173 19.27 1.16 6.64
N PHE A 174 18.64 2.34 6.61
CA PHE A 174 17.71 2.75 5.55
C PHE A 174 18.29 2.56 4.14
N PRO A 175 19.52 3.00 3.80
CA PRO A 175 20.05 2.85 2.44
C PRO A 175 20.05 1.40 1.93
N VAL A 176 20.47 0.46 2.80
CA VAL A 176 20.56 -0.96 2.47
C VAL A 176 19.17 -1.58 2.38
N LEU A 177 18.31 -1.33 3.37
CA LEU A 177 16.95 -1.85 3.40
C LEU A 177 16.12 -1.34 2.20
N ALA A 178 16.25 -0.05 1.86
CA ALA A 178 15.59 0.56 0.72
C ALA A 178 16.03 -0.09 -0.60
N ALA A 179 17.33 -0.35 -0.79
CA ALA A 179 17.84 -1.01 -1.98
C ALA A 179 17.31 -2.46 -2.11
N ILE A 180 17.29 -3.22 -1.01
CA ILE A 180 16.76 -4.59 -0.98
C ILE A 180 15.27 -4.60 -1.34
N PHE A 181 14.49 -3.74 -0.68
CA PHE A 181 13.04 -3.68 -0.92
C PHE A 181 12.73 -3.20 -2.34
N ALA A 182 13.45 -2.19 -2.84
CA ALA A 182 13.32 -1.72 -4.21
C ALA A 182 13.63 -2.83 -5.22
N GLY A 183 14.66 -3.64 -4.99
CA GLY A 183 14.96 -4.81 -5.83
C GLY A 183 13.78 -5.79 -5.90
N ALA A 184 13.18 -6.12 -4.76
CA ALA A 184 11.99 -6.99 -4.71
C ALA A 184 10.76 -6.35 -5.40
N ALA A 185 10.58 -5.04 -5.26
CA ALA A 185 9.51 -4.29 -5.92
C ALA A 185 9.73 -4.21 -7.45
N PHE A 186 10.97 -4.10 -7.94
CA PHE A 186 11.26 -4.17 -9.37
C PHE A 186 10.99 -5.56 -9.96
N VAL A 187 11.31 -6.64 -9.23
CA VAL A 187 10.93 -7.99 -9.65
C VAL A 187 9.42 -8.12 -9.77
N THR A 188 8.67 -7.59 -8.79
CA THR A 188 7.19 -7.53 -8.83
C THR A 188 6.67 -6.72 -10.02
N THR A 189 7.31 -5.57 -10.31
CA THR A 189 6.96 -4.74 -11.45
C THR A 189 7.14 -5.49 -12.77
N LEU A 190 8.30 -6.14 -12.94
CA LEU A 190 8.62 -6.89 -14.14
C LEU A 190 7.66 -8.08 -14.33
N SER A 191 7.33 -8.82 -13.25
CA SER A 191 6.38 -9.93 -13.34
C SER A 191 4.99 -9.46 -13.77
N ARG A 192 4.52 -8.30 -13.28
CA ARG A 192 3.25 -7.70 -13.68
C ARG A 192 3.28 -7.23 -15.13
N TRP A 193 4.38 -6.62 -15.59
CA TRP A 193 4.53 -6.21 -16.99
C TRP A 193 4.51 -7.41 -17.94
N VAL A 194 5.26 -8.47 -17.64
CA VAL A 194 5.26 -9.70 -18.45
C VAL A 194 3.86 -10.34 -18.48
N MET A 195 3.18 -10.37 -17.33
CA MET A 195 1.81 -10.90 -17.26
C MET A 195 0.84 -10.09 -18.12
N GLY A 196 0.84 -8.75 -17.98
CA GLY A 196 0.00 -7.87 -18.80
C GLY A 196 0.30 -7.99 -20.30
N TRP A 197 1.58 -8.07 -20.67
CA TRP A 197 2.00 -8.24 -22.06
C TRP A 197 1.50 -9.54 -22.69
N CYS A 198 1.58 -10.65 -21.94
CA CYS A 198 1.09 -11.95 -22.42
C CYS A 198 -0.44 -12.02 -22.46
N LEU A 199 -1.11 -11.49 -21.43
CA LEU A 199 -2.54 -11.63 -21.25
C LEU A 199 -3.35 -10.76 -22.22
N PHE A 200 -2.92 -9.51 -22.44
CA PHE A 200 -3.64 -8.56 -23.29
C PHE A 200 -3.23 -8.62 -24.76
N ARG A 201 -2.61 -9.72 -25.19
CA ARG A 201 -2.26 -9.93 -26.60
C ARG A 201 -3.55 -10.02 -27.44
N PRO A 202 -3.61 -9.39 -28.62
CA PRO A 202 -4.77 -9.51 -29.51
C PRO A 202 -5.00 -10.99 -29.86
N GLN A 203 -6.24 -11.46 -29.67
CA GLN A 203 -6.67 -12.74 -30.24
C GLN A 203 -6.92 -12.46 -31.73
N GLY A 204 -6.01 -12.96 -32.57
CA GLY A 204 -6.15 -12.91 -34.03
C GLY A 204 -7.17 -13.90 -34.54
#